data_AF-A0A3D2V617-F1
#
_entry.id   AF-A0A3D2V617-F1
#
_cell.length_a   1.000
_cell.length_b   1.000
_cell.length_c   1.000
_cell.angle_alpha   90.00
_cell.angle_beta   90.00
_cell.angle_gamma   90.00
#
_symmetry.space_group_name_H-M   'P 1'
#
loop_
_entity.id
_entity.type
_entity.pdbx_description
1 polymer ?
#
loop_
_entity_poly.entity_id
_entity_poly.type
_entity_poly.pdbx_seq_one_letter_code
_entity_poly.pdbx_strand_id
1 'polypeptide(L)' 'MCLSVRTGFDLLFQALNLPAGSEVLVSALTIDGMLRVIEEHDLVAVPVDLDP' A
#
# COMPACT_ATOMS: atom_id res chain seq x y z
N MET A 1 7.02 -3.23 -17.57
CA MET A 1 6.82 -4.46 -16.79
C MET A 1 7.53 -4.31 -15.45
N CYS A 2 6.88 -4.64 -14.34
CA CYS A 2 7.50 -4.70 -13.01
C CYS A 2 8.11 -6.09 -12.77
N LEU A 3 9.23 -6.17 -12.06
CA LEU A 3 9.93 -7.44 -11.74
C LEU A 3 9.47 -8.08 -10.41
N SER A 4 8.59 -7.40 -9.67
CA SER A 4 8.00 -7.91 -8.43
C SER A 4 6.64 -7.27 -8.13
N VAL A 5 5.85 -7.91 -7.26
CA VAL A 5 4.58 -7.37 -6.74
C VAL A 5 4.81 -6.03 -6.04
N ARG A 6 5.87 -5.89 -5.26
CA ARG A 6 6.21 -4.62 -4.57
C ARG A 6 6.38 -3.46 -5.55
N THR A 7 7.16 -3.68 -6.63
CA THR A 7 7.36 -2.65 -7.66
C THR A 7 6.10 -2.36 -8.46
N GLY A 8 5.22 -3.35 -8.66
CA GLY A 8 3.91 -3.11 -9.29
C GLY A 8 2.99 -2.29 -8.39
N PHE A 9 3.03 -2.55 -7.08
CA PHE A 9 2.23 -1.84 -6.07
C PHE A 9 2.67 -0.38 -5.89
N ASP A 10 3.99 -0.13 -5.89
CA ASP A 10 4.55 1.23 -5.92
C ASP A 10 4.08 2.01 -7.16
N LEU A 11 4.21 1.41 -8.36
CA LEU A 11 3.76 2.03 -9.60
C LEU A 11 2.24 2.30 -9.63
N LEU A 12 1.44 1.47 -8.96
CA LEU A 12 0.00 1.68 -8.83
C LEU A 12 -0.28 2.99 -8.08
N PHE A 13 0.35 3.22 -6.92
CA PHE A 13 0.14 4.45 -6.16
C PHE A 13 0.64 5.69 -6.89
N GLN A 14 1.77 5.60 -7.59
CA GLN A 14 2.25 6.67 -8.47
C GLN A 14 1.21 7.03 -9.55
N ALA A 15 0.58 6.02 -10.16
CA ALA A 15 -0.43 6.25 -11.19
C ALA A 15 -1.73 6.82 -10.63
N LEU A 16 -2.13 6.44 -9.41
CA LEU A 16 -3.32 6.96 -8.76
C LEU A 16 -3.14 8.39 -8.27
N ASN A 17 -1.92 8.79 -7.89
CA ASN A 17 -1.57 10.14 -7.43
C ASN A 17 -2.57 10.68 -6.39
N LEU A 18 -2.82 9.87 -5.36
CA LEU A 18 -3.78 10.19 -4.31
C LEU A 18 -3.26 11.36 -3.45
N PRO A 19 -4.15 12.19 -2.87
CA PRO A 19 -3.73 13.19 -1.92
C PRO A 19 -3.01 12.58 -0.71
N ALA A 20 -1.96 13.25 -0.22
CA ALA A 20 -1.30 12.88 1.02
C ALA A 20 -2.31 12.75 2.18
N GLY A 21 -2.11 11.74 3.02
CA GLY A 21 -3.01 11.38 4.11
C GLY A 21 -4.21 10.52 3.70
N SER A 22 -4.35 10.15 2.41
CA SER A 22 -5.42 9.24 2.01
C SER A 22 -5.23 7.86 2.64
N GLU A 23 -6.33 7.26 3.08
CA GLU A 23 -6.33 5.96 3.76
C GLU A 23 -6.31 4.81 2.75
N VAL A 24 -5.43 3.84 2.99
CA VAL A 24 -5.34 2.58 2.26
C VAL A 24 -5.69 1.46 3.22
N LEU A 25 -6.88 0.87 3.02
CA LEU A 25 -7.29 -0.32 3.75
C LEU A 25 -6.41 -1.50 3.33
N VAL A 26 -5.76 -2.13 4.29
CA VAL A 26 -4.87 -3.28 4.07
C VAL A 26 -5.13 -4.35 5.12
N SER A 27 -4.98 -5.62 4.75
CA SER A 27 -5.08 -6.72 5.71
C SER A 27 -4.15 -6.50 6.91
N ALA A 28 -4.65 -6.73 8.13
CA ALA A 28 -3.85 -6.78 9.35
C ALA A 28 -2.75 -7.89 9.26
N LEU A 29 -2.97 -8.89 8.41
CA LEU A 29 -1.99 -9.92 8.04
C LEU A 29 -1.30 -9.52 6.74
N THR A 30 -0.37 -8.57 6.81
CA THR A 30 0.46 -8.14 5.67
C THR A 30 1.94 -8.09 6.04
N ILE A 31 2.82 -7.98 5.04
CA ILE A 31 4.27 -7.88 5.23
C ILE A 31 4.73 -6.41 5.29
N ASP A 32 5.74 -6.11 6.11
CA ASP A 32 6.28 -4.75 6.29
C ASP A 32 6.62 -4.04 4.98
N GLY A 33 7.09 -4.79 3.99
CA GLY A 33 7.46 -4.23 2.69
C GLY A 33 6.28 -3.63 1.91
N MET A 34 5.04 -4.02 2.20
CA MET A 34 3.85 -3.42 1.60
C MET A 34 3.46 -2.13 2.35
N LEU A 35 3.58 -2.14 3.68
CA LEU A 35 3.31 -0.97 4.52
C LEU A 35 4.27 0.18 4.20
N ARG A 36 5.57 -0.12 4.04
CA ARG A 36 6.57 0.88 3.65
C ARG A 36 6.26 1.57 2.33
N VAL A 37 5.78 0.81 1.33
CA VAL A 37 5.39 1.41 0.05
C VAL A 37 4.25 2.42 0.25
N ILE A 38 3.25 2.09 1.07
CA ILE A 38 2.14 3.02 1.37
C ILE A 38 2.66 4.29 2.04
N GLU A 39 3.52 4.14 3.06
CA GLU A 39 4.14 5.27 3.78
C GLU A 39 5.01 6.15 2.88
N GLU A 40 5.77 5.56 1.96
CA GLU A 40 6.61 6.27 0.98
C GLU A 40 5.81 7.17 0.01
N HIS A 41 4.51 6.92 -0.14
CA HIS A 41 3.57 7.74 -0.92
C HIS A 41 2.79 8.77 -0.08
N ASP A 42 3.22 9.03 1.15
CA ASP A 42 2.53 9.89 2.12
C ASP A 42 1.07 9.43 2.42
N LEU A 43 0.79 8.13 2.27
CA LEU A 43 -0.52 7.54 2.53
C LEU A 43 -0.58 6.87 3.90
N VAL A 44 -1.80 6.65 4.41
CA VAL A 44 -2.03 6.05 5.73
C VAL A 44 -2.52 4.61 5.56
N ALA A 45 -1.72 3.65 6.00
CA ALA A 45 -2.14 2.25 6.04
C ALA A 45 -3.11 2.02 7.21
N VAL A 46 -4.34 1.59 6.91
CA VAL A 46 -5.36 1.27 7.90
C VAL A 46 -5.55 -0.26 7.92
N PRO A 47 -5.15 -0.95 9.00
CA PRO A 47 -5.27 -2.40 9.08
C PRO A 47 -6.73 -2.83 9.22
N VAL A 48 -7.10 -3.88 8.49
CA VAL A 48 -8.42 -4.51 8.54
C VAL A 48 -8.24 -5.99 8.84
N ASP A 49 -8.94 -6.48 9.87
CA ASP A 49 -8.94 -7.90 10.21
C ASP A 49 -9.62 -8.74 9.12
N LEU A 50 -9.16 -9.97 8.96
CA LEU A 50 -9.75 -10.92 8.03
C LEU A 50 -10.65 -11.89 8.80
N ASP A 51 -11.83 -12.17 8.24
CA ASP A 51 -12.66 -13.26 8.72
C ASP A 51 -12.04 -14.61 8.32
N PRO A 52 -12.03 -15.62 9.22
CA PRO A 52 -11.41 -16.92 9.00
C PRO A 52 -12.13 -17.82 7.98
#